data_AF-A0A2P5MU93-F1
#
_entry.id   AF-A0A2P5MU93-F1
#
_cell.length_a   1.000
_cell.length_b   1.000
_cell.length_c   1.000
_cell.angle_alpha   90.00
_cell.angle_beta   90.00
_cell.angle_gamma   90.00
#
_symmetry.space_group_name_H-M   'P 1'
#
loop_
_entity.id
_entity.type
_entity.pdbx_description
1 polymer ?
#
loop_
_entity_poly.entity_id
_entity_poly.type
_entity_poly.pdbx_seq_one_letter_code
_entity_poly.pdbx_strand_id
1 'polypeptide(L)'
;MQSGVGMLIEEDSVPVKAEVKAACEILGLDPLFVANEGKLVCICEQEAAKPLLAVMRAHPLGRDAAMIGEVIEDGNRFVQMRTGFGGRRIVDWPVGEQLPRIC
;
A
#
# COMPACT_ATOMS: atom_id res chain seq x y z
N MET A 1 -8.93 7.91 13.58
CA MET A 1 -8.18 6.67 13.32
C MET A 1 -8.67 5.59 14.26
N GLN A 2 -8.93 4.38 13.74
CA GLN A 2 -9.60 3.30 14.48
C GLN A 2 -8.65 2.48 15.36
N SER A 3 -7.42 2.22 14.92
CA SER A 3 -6.49 1.32 15.63
C SER A 3 -5.51 2.01 16.59
N GLY A 4 -5.35 3.34 16.51
CA GLY A 4 -4.47 4.10 17.42
C GLY A 4 -2.96 3.91 17.22
N VAL A 5 -2.53 3.38 16.08
CA VAL A 5 -1.13 3.06 15.74
C VAL A 5 -0.68 3.78 14.46
N GLY A 6 0.63 3.84 14.22
CA GLY A 6 1.20 4.26 12.93
C GLY A 6 1.46 3.08 12.00
N MET A 7 1.77 3.38 10.74
CA MET A 7 2.15 2.39 9.74
C MET A 7 3.36 2.88 8.94
N LEU A 8 4.31 1.99 8.66
CA LEU A 8 5.44 2.25 7.79
C LEU A 8 5.35 1.36 6.55
N ILE A 9 5.21 1.97 5.39
CA ILE A 9 5.18 1.32 4.07
C ILE A 9 6.57 1.40 3.45
N GLU A 10 7.02 0.32 2.81
CA GLU A 10 8.24 0.28 2.00
C GLU A 10 7.85 0.41 0.53
N GLU A 11 8.17 1.55 -0.10
CA GLU A 11 7.70 1.92 -1.45
C GLU A 11 8.01 0.84 -2.49
N ASP A 12 9.25 0.36 -2.52
CA ASP A 12 9.71 -0.65 -3.49
C ASP A 12 9.06 -2.02 -3.29
N SER A 13 8.41 -2.25 -2.14
CA SER A 13 7.70 -3.50 -1.85
C SER A 13 6.25 -3.48 -2.34
N VAL A 14 5.69 -2.32 -2.68
CA VAL A 14 4.31 -2.19 -3.17
C VAL A 14 4.25 -2.67 -4.64
N PRO A 15 3.50 -3.75 -4.94
CA PRO A 15 3.43 -4.28 -6.29
C PRO A 15 2.59 -3.37 -7.19
N VAL A 16 3.26 -2.65 -8.10
CA VAL A 16 2.63 -1.84 -9.15
C VAL A 16 3.10 -2.36 -10.50
N LYS A 17 2.16 -2.69 -11.39
CA LYS A 17 2.48 -3.13 -12.75
C LYS A 17 3.18 -2.00 -13.51
N ALA A 18 4.15 -2.33 -14.35
CA ALA A 18 4.92 -1.34 -15.10
C ALA A 18 4.03 -0.43 -15.95
N GLU A 19 3.00 -0.98 -16.57
CA GLU A 19 2.04 -0.23 -17.40
C GLU A 19 1.19 0.73 -16.55
N VAL A 20 0.83 0.32 -15.33
CA VAL A 20 0.10 1.18 -14.38
C VAL A 20 0.98 2.31 -13.88
N LYS A 21 2.25 2.01 -13.55
CA LYS A 21 3.22 3.03 -13.14
C LYS A 21 3.41 4.08 -14.25
N ALA A 22 3.65 3.63 -15.47
CA ALA A 22 3.80 4.53 -16.62
C ALA A 22 2.54 5.38 -16.88
N ALA A 23 1.34 4.79 -16.76
CA ALA A 23 0.09 5.54 -16.91
C ALA A 23 -0.07 6.59 -15.81
N CYS A 24 0.24 6.26 -14.55
CA CYS A 24 0.17 7.20 -13.43
C CYS A 24 1.16 8.36 -13.62
N GLU A 25 2.39 8.08 -14.08
CA GLU A 25 3.41 9.10 -14.38
C GLU A 25 2.92 10.09 -15.46
N ILE A 26 2.32 9.59 -16.55
CA ILE A 26 1.79 10.44 -17.63
C ILE A 26 0.62 11.31 -17.14
N LEU A 27 -0.23 10.76 -16.28
CA LEU A 27 -1.45 11.42 -15.80
C LEU A 27 -1.21 12.29 -14.56
N GLY A 28 0.00 12.28 -13.98
CA GLY A 28 0.30 12.97 -12.73
C GLY A 28 -0.42 12.40 -11.52
N LEU A 29 -0.72 11.10 -11.55
CA LEU A 29 -1.40 10.37 -10.48
C LEU A 29 -0.38 9.62 -9.61
N ASP A 30 -0.74 9.39 -8.35
CA ASP A 30 0.00 8.50 -7.47
C ASP A 30 -0.77 7.17 -7.35
N PRO A 31 -0.17 6.02 -7.72
CA PRO A 31 -0.86 4.74 -7.75
C PRO A 31 -1.41 4.30 -6.40
N LEU A 32 -0.91 4.84 -5.27
CA LEU A 32 -1.45 4.55 -3.94
C LEU A 32 -2.87 5.11 -3.73
N PHE A 33 -3.27 6.12 -4.50
CA PHE A 33 -4.56 6.78 -4.36
C PHE A 33 -5.57 6.44 -5.47
N VAL A 34 -5.19 5.55 -6.39
CA VAL A 34 -6.11 5.06 -7.43
C VAL A 34 -6.93 3.89 -6.87
N ALA A 35 -8.25 3.93 -7.11
CA ALA A 35 -9.16 2.90 -6.62
C ALA A 35 -8.81 1.51 -7.18
N ASN A 36 -9.00 0.48 -6.34
CA ASN A 36 -8.77 -0.92 -6.69
C ASN A 36 -10.06 -1.73 -6.47
N GLU A 37 -10.54 -2.47 -7.48
CA GLU A 37 -11.80 -3.26 -7.42
C GLU A 37 -11.59 -4.78 -7.23
N GLY A 38 -10.42 -5.20 -6.78
CA GLY A 38 -10.09 -6.62 -6.66
C GLY A 38 -8.88 -6.89 -5.77
N LYS A 39 -8.64 -6.02 -4.79
CA LYS A 39 -7.50 -6.08 -3.88
C LYS A 39 -8.00 -6.03 -2.45
N LEU A 40 -7.16 -6.52 -1.54
CA LEU A 40 -7.36 -6.39 -0.11
C LEU A 40 -6.06 -5.90 0.52
N VAL A 41 -6.20 -5.27 1.69
CA VAL A 41 -5.09 -5.02 2.61
C VAL A 41 -5.31 -5.94 3.82
N CYS A 42 -4.26 -6.61 4.27
CA CYS A 42 -4.32 -7.48 5.44
C CYS A 42 -3.25 -7.09 6.44
N ILE A 43 -3.65 -7.02 7.72
CA ILE A 43 -2.78 -6.77 8.86
C ILE A 43 -2.83 -8.04 9.71
N CYS A 44 -1.66 -8.56 10.08
CA CYS A 44 -1.53 -9.77 10.89
C CYS A 44 -0.37 -9.64 11.87
N GLU A 45 -0.32 -10.53 12.85
CA GLU A 45 0.85 -10.73 13.71
C GLU A 45 2.09 -11.07 12.87
N GLN A 46 3.26 -10.67 13.36
CA GLN A 46 4.53 -10.80 12.63
C GLN A 46 4.85 -12.26 12.30
N GLU A 47 4.57 -13.18 13.22
CA GLU A 47 4.81 -14.62 13.05
C GLU A 47 3.88 -15.24 12.00
N ALA A 48 2.71 -14.64 11.78
CA ALA A 48 1.73 -15.09 10.79
C ALA A 48 1.98 -14.51 9.38
N ALA A 49 2.81 -13.49 9.23
CA ALA A 49 2.98 -12.76 7.97
C ALA A 49 3.47 -13.65 6.81
N LYS A 50 4.49 -14.47 7.04
CA LYS A 50 5.03 -15.39 6.02
C LYS A 50 4.03 -16.49 5.61
N PRO A 51 3.43 -17.26 6.54
CA PRO A 51 2.46 -18.28 6.14
C PRO A 51 1.22 -17.68 5.48
N LEU A 52 0.74 -16.53 5.96
CA LEU A 52 -0.37 -15.81 5.32
C LEU A 52 -0.04 -15.42 3.88
N LEU A 53 1.15 -14.82 3.65
CA LEU A 53 1.60 -14.43 2.32
C LEU A 53 1.67 -15.64 1.37
N ALA A 54 2.14 -16.79 1.86
CA ALA A 54 2.19 -18.02 1.08
C ALA A 54 0.78 -18.49 0.67
N VAL A 55 -0.20 -18.43 1.58
CA VAL A 55 -1.60 -18.77 1.30
C VAL A 55 -2.19 -17.81 0.25
N MET A 56 -1.94 -16.50 0.37
CA MET A 56 -2.41 -15.52 -0.61
C MET A 56 -1.83 -15.79 -2.00
N ARG A 57 -0.52 -16.05 -2.09
CA ARG A 57 0.18 -16.31 -3.36
C ARG A 57 -0.22 -17.63 -4.02
N ALA A 58 -0.70 -18.60 -3.25
CA ALA A 58 -1.24 -19.85 -3.79
C ALA A 58 -2.58 -19.64 -4.54
N HIS A 59 -3.30 -18.57 -4.26
CA HIS A 59 -4.53 -18.23 -4.98
C HIS A 59 -4.22 -17.48 -6.29
N PRO A 60 -4.86 -17.82 -7.43
CA PRO A 60 -4.57 -17.18 -8.72
C PRO A 60 -4.69 -15.64 -8.70
N LEU A 61 -5.67 -15.10 -7.98
CA LEU A 61 -5.88 -13.66 -7.83
C LEU A 61 -4.92 -12.98 -6.83
N GLY A 62 -4.24 -13.76 -5.99
CA GLY A 62 -3.31 -13.28 -4.96
C GLY A 62 -1.84 -13.52 -5.29
N ARG A 63 -1.52 -14.02 -6.48
CA ARG A 63 -0.14 -14.35 -6.91
C ARG A 63 0.86 -13.21 -6.71
N ASP A 64 0.39 -11.97 -6.85
CA ASP A 64 1.19 -10.75 -6.75
C ASP A 64 1.14 -10.14 -5.32
N ALA A 65 0.57 -10.84 -4.34
CA ALA A 65 0.55 -10.38 -2.95
C ALA A 65 1.97 -10.15 -2.42
N ALA A 66 2.13 -9.14 -1.56
CA ALA A 66 3.42 -8.78 -0.98
C ALA A 66 3.23 -8.29 0.46
N MET A 67 4.26 -8.49 1.29
CA MET A 67 4.40 -7.71 2.52
C MET A 67 4.92 -6.33 2.12
N ILE A 68 4.18 -5.29 2.44
CA ILE A 68 4.49 -3.91 1.99
C ILE A 68 4.94 -2.99 3.12
N GLY A 69 4.99 -3.47 4.37
CA GLY A 69 5.25 -2.62 5.51
C GLY A 69 4.90 -3.27 6.84
N GLU A 70 4.87 -2.45 7.88
CA GLU A 70 4.65 -2.85 9.26
C GLU A 70 3.82 -1.82 10.04
N VAL A 71 3.15 -2.28 11.09
CA VAL A 71 2.51 -1.42 12.09
C VAL A 71 3.59 -0.99 13.08
N ILE A 72 3.62 0.31 13.40
CA ILE A 72 4.62 0.90 14.30
C ILE A 72 3.94 1.68 15.42
N GLU A 73 4.66 1.81 16.53
CA GLU A 73 4.30 2.80 17.54
C GLU A 73 4.61 4.21 17.01
N ASP A 74 3.59 5.05 16.95
CA ASP A 74 3.71 6.45 16.55
C ASP A 74 2.65 7.26 17.28
N GLY A 75 3.08 8.23 18.10
CA GLY A 75 2.17 9.12 18.84
C GLY A 75 1.31 9.99 17.93
N ASN A 76 1.76 10.26 16.70
CA ASN A 76 0.98 10.98 15.70
C ASN A 76 0.08 10.05 14.87
N ARG A 77 0.38 8.75 14.90
CA ARG A 77 -0.38 7.67 14.25
C ARG A 77 -0.37 7.78 12.72
N PHE A 78 0.72 8.30 12.13
CA PHE A 78 0.78 8.52 10.69
C PHE A 78 0.95 7.22 9.90
N VAL A 79 0.47 7.25 8.66
CA VAL A 79 0.93 6.35 7.61
C VAL A 79 2.12 7.03 6.93
N GLN A 80 3.29 6.43 7.06
CA GLN A 80 4.53 6.91 6.45
C GLN A 80 4.97 5.92 5.39
N MET A 81 5.63 6.39 4.35
CA MET A 81 6.27 5.55 3.36
C MET A 81 7.76 5.88 3.27
N ARG A 82 8.60 4.85 3.40
CA ARG A 82 10.01 4.92 3.08
C ARG A 82 10.18 4.83 1.57
N THR A 83 10.84 5.82 0.99
CA THR A 83 11.07 5.86 -0.46
C THR A 83 12.27 5.02 -0.84
N GLY A 84 12.35 4.60 -2.11
CA GLY A 84 13.51 3.86 -2.63
C GLY A 84 14.84 4.64 -2.53
N PHE A 85 14.78 5.96 -2.33
CA PHE A 85 15.94 6.83 -2.10
C PHE A 85 16.31 6.98 -0.61
N GLY A 86 15.66 6.25 0.29
CA GLY A 86 15.93 6.23 1.72
C GLY A 86 15.25 7.36 2.52
N GLY A 87 14.48 8.23 1.87
CA GLY A 87 13.68 9.26 2.52
C GLY A 87 12.39 8.71 3.12
N ARG A 88 11.63 9.55 3.81
CA ARG A 88 10.26 9.23 4.26
C ARG A 88 9.30 10.32 3.81
N ARG A 89 8.10 9.94 3.39
CA ARG A 89 6.97 10.85 3.16
C ARG A 89 5.74 10.39 3.93
N ILE A 90 4.90 11.33 4.33
CA ILE A 90 3.58 11.02 4.89
C ILE A 90 2.67 10.61 3.72
N VAL A 91 1.99 9.48 3.86
CA VAL A 91 0.90 9.07 2.98
C VAL A 91 -0.37 9.62 3.61
N ASP A 92 -0.66 10.88 3.27
CA ASP A 92 -1.81 11.58 3.82
C ASP A 92 -3.10 11.18 3.10
N TRP A 93 -4.24 11.54 3.68
CA TRP A 93 -5.53 11.33 3.05
C TRP A 93 -5.61 12.12 1.73
N PRO A 94 -6.05 11.50 0.61
CA PRO A 94 -6.20 12.22 -0.63
C PRO A 94 -7.26 13.32 -0.47
N VAL A 95 -6.94 14.52 -0.95
CA VAL A 95 -7.90 15.63 -0.97
C VAL A 95 -8.77 15.48 -2.22
N GLY A 96 -9.92 14.81 -2.07
CA GLY A 96 -10.88 14.54 -3.15
C GLY A 96 -10.53 13.32 -4.01
N GLU A 97 -11.43 12.97 -4.93
CA GLU A 97 -11.19 11.92 -5.92
C GLU A 97 -10.27 12.43 -7.04
N GLN A 98 -9.19 11.69 -7.33
CA GLN A 98 -8.29 12.02 -8.43
C GLN A 98 -8.92 11.76 -9.81
N LEU A 99 -9.89 10.84 -9.89
CA LEU A 99 -10.57 10.44 -11.12
C LEU A 99 -12.08 10.53 -10.91
N PRO A 100 -12.80 11.44 -11.61
CA PRO A 100 -14.23 11.59 -11.41
C PRO A 100 -15.00 10.35 -11.91
N ARG A 101 -15.97 9.89 -11.11
CA ARG A 101 -16.80 8.69 -11.39
C ARG A 101 -16.00 7.39 -11.42
N ILE A 102 -15.00 7.29 -10.56
CA ILE A 102 -14.34 6.03 -10.26
C ILE A 102 -15.12 5.35 -9.12
N CYS A 103 -15.85 4.27 -9.46
CA CYS A 103 -16.69 3.46 -8.57
C CYS A 103 -17.92 4.18 -7.96
#